data_AF-A0A4Y4M3J7-F1
#
_entry.id   AF-A0A4Y4M3J7-F1
#
_cell.length_a   1.000
_cell.length_b   1.000
_cell.length_c   1.000
_cell.angle_alpha   90.00
_cell.angle_beta   90.00
_cell.angle_gamma   90.00
#
_symmetry.space_group_name_H-M   'P 1'
#
loop_
_entity.id
_entity.type
_entity.pdbx_description
1 polymer ?
#
loop_
_entity_poly.entity_id
_entity_poly.type
_entity_poly.pdbx_seq_one_letter_code
_entity_poly.pdbx_strand_id
1 'polypeptide(L)'
;MTCGIKAQDRTANPLLLQTWNLNKMDTYIYTYEKQDGFEARREGLRFQKNGKITGNLIKSTLKYDALEEPVIKNEKADRYIGSWKKASDSTVTIVFPSNTNMTGTFIISKLTENQLKLKKVFSADIEKKMDSIRKTKNITE
;
A
#
# COMPACT_ATOMS: atom_id res chain seq x y z
N MET A 1 8.42 7.72 -34.89
CA MET A 1 7.89 7.94 -33.53
C MET A 1 8.11 6.69 -32.71
N THR A 2 9.16 6.68 -31.88
CA THR A 2 9.49 5.53 -31.03
C THR A 2 8.57 5.52 -29.82
N CYS A 3 7.64 4.56 -29.82
CA CYS A 3 6.74 4.26 -28.72
C CYS A 3 7.57 3.91 -27.48
N GLY A 4 7.60 4.82 -26.51
CA GLY A 4 8.27 4.62 -25.23
C GLY A 4 7.56 3.52 -24.45
N ILE A 5 8.04 2.28 -24.56
CA ILE A 5 7.77 1.24 -23.59
C ILE A 5 8.28 1.79 -22.25
N LYS A 6 7.37 2.27 -21.39
CA LYS A 6 7.72 2.79 -20.07
C LYS A 6 8.52 1.70 -19.35
N ALA A 7 9.73 2.00 -18.87
CA ALA A 7 10.66 1.02 -18.29
C ALA A 7 10.05 0.09 -17.22
N GLN A 8 8.98 0.53 -16.58
CA GLN A 8 8.18 -0.26 -15.63
C GLN A 8 7.51 -1.49 -16.25
N ASP A 9 7.13 -1.43 -17.53
CA ASP A 9 6.44 -2.50 -18.27
C ASP A 9 7.29 -3.78 -18.38
N ARG A 10 8.62 -3.64 -18.32
CA ARG A 10 9.58 -4.75 -18.47
C ARG A 10 10.01 -5.39 -17.14
N THR A 11 9.78 -4.73 -16.01
CA THR A 11 10.38 -5.11 -14.70
C THR A 11 9.34 -5.42 -13.62
N ALA A 12 8.05 -5.24 -13.93
CA ALA A 12 6.95 -5.57 -13.02
C ALA A 12 6.77 -7.09 -12.91
N ASN A 13 6.70 -7.61 -11.68
CA ASN A 13 6.35 -9.01 -11.44
C ASN A 13 4.89 -9.24 -11.87
N PRO A 14 4.58 -10.20 -12.76
CA PRO A 14 3.22 -10.47 -13.22
C PRO A 14 2.24 -10.76 -12.09
N LEU A 15 2.69 -11.40 -11.00
CA LEU A 15 1.85 -11.67 -9.83
C LEU A 15 1.35 -10.39 -9.17
N LEU A 16 2.11 -9.29 -9.24
CA LEU A 16 1.67 -8.02 -8.67
C LEU A 16 0.51 -7.40 -9.45
N LEU A 17 0.42 -7.67 -10.76
CA LEU A 17 -0.52 -7.08 -11.72
C LEU A 17 -1.92 -7.69 -11.64
N GLN A 18 -2.47 -7.73 -10.43
CA GLN A 18 -3.74 -8.35 -10.09
C GLN A 18 -4.61 -7.38 -9.28
N THR A 19 -5.84 -7.78 -8.98
CA THR A 19 -6.68 -7.10 -7.99
C THR A 19 -6.47 -7.77 -6.64
N TRP A 20 -6.18 -6.95 -5.63
CA TRP A 20 -5.83 -7.34 -4.29
C TRP A 20 -6.82 -6.70 -3.31
N ASN A 21 -7.66 -7.48 -2.64
CA ASN A 21 -8.53 -6.95 -1.59
C ASN A 21 -7.85 -7.09 -0.23
N LEU A 22 -7.96 -6.07 0.60
CA LEU A 22 -7.38 -6.05 1.93
C LEU A 22 -8.12 -7.06 2.79
N ASN A 23 -7.38 -8.03 3.32
CA ASN A 23 -7.89 -9.03 4.24
C ASN A 23 -7.64 -8.59 5.69
N LYS A 24 -6.43 -8.12 6.00
CA LYS A 24 -6.05 -7.73 7.35
C LYS A 24 -4.98 -6.65 7.35
N MET A 25 -4.99 -5.79 8.36
CA MET A 25 -3.92 -4.86 8.68
C MET A 25 -3.34 -5.20 10.06
N ASP A 26 -2.04 -5.53 10.11
CA ASP A 26 -1.29 -5.84 11.33
C ASP A 26 -0.15 -4.86 11.50
N THR A 27 -0.24 -3.88 12.41
CA THR A 27 0.86 -2.94 12.73
C THR A 27 1.60 -2.43 11.47
N TYR A 28 0.87 -1.74 10.58
CA TYR A 28 1.37 -1.18 9.32
C TYR A 28 1.79 -2.22 8.25
N ILE A 29 1.44 -3.48 8.43
CA ILE A 29 1.53 -4.55 7.42
C ILE A 29 0.13 -4.80 6.87
N TYR A 30 -0.06 -4.48 5.61
CA TYR A 30 -1.29 -4.73 4.87
C TYR A 30 -1.20 -6.11 4.20
N THR A 31 -2.07 -7.02 4.59
CA THR A 31 -2.20 -8.34 3.98
C THR A 31 -3.40 -8.35 3.05
N TYR A 32 -3.13 -8.58 1.78
CA TYR A 32 -4.12 -8.67 0.72
C TYR A 32 -4.25 -10.09 0.19
N GLU A 33 -5.42 -10.39 -0.33
CA GLU A 33 -5.73 -11.60 -1.06
C GLU A 33 -6.13 -11.28 -2.50
N LYS A 34 -5.78 -12.19 -3.41
CA LYS A 34 -6.15 -12.08 -4.82
C LYS A 34 -7.66 -12.19 -4.97
N GLN A 35 -8.24 -11.35 -5.82
CA GLN A 35 -9.62 -11.46 -6.27
C GLN A 35 -9.75 -11.07 -7.75
N ASP A 36 -10.84 -11.44 -8.39
CA ASP A 36 -11.12 -11.08 -9.79
C ASP A 36 -11.50 -9.59 -9.93
N GLY A 37 -12.02 -8.98 -8.86
CA GLY A 37 -12.42 -7.59 -8.79
C GLY A 37 -12.37 -7.03 -7.38
N PHE A 38 -12.71 -5.75 -7.22
CA PHE A 38 -12.89 -5.19 -5.88
C PHE A 38 -14.18 -5.74 -5.29
N GLU A 39 -14.07 -6.30 -4.09
CA GLU A 39 -15.26 -6.70 -3.33
C GLU A 39 -16.00 -5.47 -2.84
N ALA A 40 -17.33 -5.56 -2.81
CA ALA A 40 -18.17 -4.46 -2.35
C ALA A 40 -17.79 -4.10 -0.90
N ARG A 41 -17.48 -2.81 -0.67
CA ARG A 41 -17.14 -2.23 0.65
C ARG A 41 -15.80 -2.68 1.26
N ARG A 42 -14.95 -3.43 0.56
CA ARG A 42 -13.61 -3.79 1.06
C ARG A 42 -12.54 -2.91 0.45
N GLU A 43 -11.56 -2.51 1.26
CA GLU A 43 -10.41 -1.81 0.72
C GLU A 43 -9.60 -2.73 -0.19
N GLY A 44 -8.90 -2.16 -1.18
CA GLY A 44 -8.12 -2.96 -2.10
C GLY A 44 -7.30 -2.13 -3.07
N LEU A 45 -6.36 -2.78 -3.73
CA LEU A 45 -5.46 -2.21 -4.72
C LEU A 45 -5.50 -3.04 -6.01
N ARG A 46 -5.43 -2.38 -7.16
CA ARG A 46 -5.26 -3.02 -8.46
C ARG A 46 -4.09 -2.38 -9.19
N PHE A 47 -3.00 -3.11 -9.32
CA PHE A 47 -1.80 -2.65 -10.04
C PHE A 47 -1.94 -2.91 -11.53
N GLN A 48 -1.60 -1.92 -12.35
CA GLN A 48 -1.64 -2.03 -13.81
C GLN A 48 -0.25 -1.83 -14.41
N LYS A 49 0.03 -2.57 -15.49
CA LYS A 49 1.35 -2.63 -16.13
C LYS A 49 1.89 -1.25 -16.56
N ASN A 50 0.99 -0.33 -16.92
CA ASN A 50 1.30 1.03 -17.37
C ASN A 50 1.68 2.03 -16.24
N GLY A 51 1.81 1.55 -15.00
CA GLY A 51 2.11 2.37 -13.82
C GLY A 51 0.89 3.03 -13.19
N LYS A 52 -0.33 2.73 -13.65
CA LYS A 52 -1.57 3.14 -12.99
C LYS A 52 -1.93 2.17 -11.87
N ILE A 53 -2.47 2.70 -10.78
CA ILE A 53 -3.07 1.91 -9.71
C ILE A 53 -4.48 2.42 -9.44
N THR A 54 -5.41 1.50 -9.21
CA THR A 54 -6.73 1.84 -8.68
C THR A 54 -6.79 1.38 -7.24
N GLY A 55 -7.25 2.23 -6.35
CA GLY A 55 -7.53 1.88 -4.96
C GLY A 55 -9.03 1.93 -4.72
N ASN A 56 -9.59 0.91 -4.07
CA ASN A 56 -10.85 1.03 -3.36
C ASN A 56 -10.45 1.35 -1.92
N LEU A 57 -10.54 2.60 -1.47
CA LEU A 57 -9.93 3.03 -0.20
C LEU A 57 -10.94 3.79 0.64
N ILE A 58 -10.80 3.73 1.95
CA ILE A 58 -11.53 4.63 2.84
C ILE A 58 -10.88 6.01 2.74
N LYS A 59 -11.70 7.06 2.62
CA LYS A 59 -11.21 8.43 2.61
C LYS A 59 -10.55 8.72 3.95
N SER A 60 -9.33 9.23 3.93
CA SER A 60 -8.66 9.65 5.16
C SER A 60 -7.95 10.97 4.94
N THR A 61 -8.01 11.83 5.95
CA THR A 61 -7.22 13.06 6.05
C THR A 61 -5.84 12.81 6.65
N LEU A 62 -5.58 11.60 7.15
CA LEU A 62 -4.29 11.23 7.72
C LEU A 62 -3.23 11.17 6.62
N LYS A 63 -2.05 11.71 6.95
CA LYS A 63 -0.87 11.63 6.10
C LYS A 63 -0.27 10.24 6.18
N TYR A 64 0.50 9.88 5.16
CA TYR A 64 1.22 8.62 5.13
C TYR A 64 2.07 8.37 6.39
N ASP A 65 2.81 9.34 6.89
CA ASP A 65 3.64 9.15 8.10
C ASP A 65 2.87 9.22 9.44
N ALA A 66 1.54 9.29 9.41
CA ALA A 66 0.74 9.25 10.62
C ALA A 66 0.89 7.89 11.32
N LEU A 67 1.20 7.93 12.62
CA LEU A 67 1.22 6.76 13.50
C LEU A 67 -0.19 6.34 13.94
N GLU A 68 -1.17 7.24 13.81
CA GLU A 68 -2.57 6.99 14.09
C GLU A 68 -3.14 5.99 13.07
N GLU A 69 -3.84 4.98 13.57
CA GLU A 69 -4.67 4.16 12.71
C GLU A 69 -5.85 5.00 12.22
N PRO A 70 -6.20 4.93 10.92
CA PRO A 70 -7.40 5.60 10.44
C PRO A 70 -8.58 5.09 11.25
N VAL A 71 -9.35 6.02 11.84
CA VAL A 71 -10.58 5.66 12.54
C VAL A 71 -11.53 5.08 11.49
N ILE A 72 -11.66 3.76 11.47
CA ILE A 72 -12.60 3.05 10.61
C ILE A 72 -14.00 3.30 11.16
N LYS A 73 -14.56 4.47 10.87
CA LYS A 73 -16.02 4.64 10.89
C LYS A 73 -16.58 3.82 9.72
N ASN A 74 -17.85 3.45 9.75
CA ASN A 74 -18.56 2.69 8.69
C ASN A 74 -18.66 3.47 7.34
N GLU A 75 -17.56 4.08 6.91
CA GLU A 75 -17.41 4.81 5.68
C GLU A 75 -17.23 3.84 4.52
N LYS A 76 -17.92 4.13 3.43
CA LYS A 76 -17.81 3.33 2.23
C LYS A 76 -16.46 3.62 1.57
N ALA A 77 -15.78 2.56 1.15
CA ALA A 77 -14.62 2.70 0.30
C ALA A 77 -15.03 3.31 -1.06
N ASP A 78 -14.28 4.33 -1.49
CA ASP A 78 -14.45 4.99 -2.78
C ASP A 78 -13.31 4.59 -3.72
N ARG A 79 -13.54 4.76 -5.02
CA ARG A 79 -12.53 4.49 -6.05
C ARG A 79 -11.61 5.68 -6.24
N TYR A 80 -10.33 5.46 -6.00
CA TYR A 80 -9.24 6.40 -6.25
C TYR A 80 -8.34 5.90 -7.38
N ILE A 81 -7.88 6.83 -8.20
CA ILE A 81 -6.90 6.56 -9.25
C ILE A 81 -5.58 7.21 -8.83
N GLY A 82 -4.51 6.44 -8.98
CA GLY A 82 -3.16 6.87 -8.65
C GLY A 82 -2.13 6.35 -9.63
N SER A 83 -0.88 6.52 -9.26
CA SER A 83 0.27 5.92 -9.92
C SER A 83 1.04 5.02 -8.96
N TRP A 84 1.71 4.03 -9.52
CA TRP A 84 2.67 3.23 -8.78
C TRP A 84 3.93 3.05 -9.61
N LYS A 85 5.07 2.85 -8.94
CA LYS A 85 6.33 2.46 -9.57
C LYS A 85 7.07 1.44 -8.72
N LYS A 86 7.79 0.54 -9.36
CA LYS A 86 8.76 -0.32 -8.70
C LYS A 86 9.99 0.54 -8.35
N ALA A 87 10.36 0.58 -7.07
CA ALA A 87 11.53 1.31 -6.59
C ALA A 87 12.75 0.39 -6.44
N SER A 88 12.52 -0.89 -6.13
CA SER A 88 13.52 -1.97 -6.17
C SER A 88 12.80 -3.32 -6.35
N ASP A 89 13.53 -4.44 -6.32
CA ASP A 89 12.92 -5.78 -6.42
C ASP A 89 11.90 -6.09 -5.33
N SER A 90 12.08 -5.52 -4.14
CA SER A 90 11.20 -5.73 -2.99
C SER A 90 10.44 -4.48 -2.58
N THR A 91 10.51 -3.36 -3.32
CA THR A 91 9.84 -2.11 -2.92
C THR A 91 9.04 -1.46 -4.03
N VAL A 92 7.90 -0.90 -3.65
CA VAL A 92 7.01 -0.14 -4.54
C VAL A 92 6.71 1.22 -3.94
N THR A 93 6.55 2.22 -4.78
CA THR A 93 6.02 3.52 -4.39
C THR A 93 4.62 3.67 -4.97
N ILE A 94 3.65 4.05 -4.14
CA ILE A 94 2.26 4.26 -4.50
C ILE A 94 1.92 5.72 -4.24
N VAL A 95 1.19 6.36 -5.16
CA VAL A 95 0.75 7.74 -5.03
C VAL A 95 -0.71 7.85 -5.45
N PHE A 96 -1.57 8.26 -4.52
CA PHE A 96 -2.95 8.63 -4.75
C PHE A 96 -3.11 10.14 -4.47
N PRO A 97 -3.23 10.99 -5.50
CA PRO A 97 -3.31 12.45 -5.31
C PRO A 97 -4.47 12.90 -4.43
N SER A 98 -5.60 12.18 -4.47
CA SER A 98 -6.84 12.53 -3.77
C SER A 98 -7.09 11.71 -2.49
N ASN A 99 -6.15 10.84 -2.08
CA ASN A 99 -6.21 10.09 -0.82
C ASN A 99 -4.78 9.77 -0.34
N THR A 100 -4.30 10.51 0.65
CA THR A 100 -2.88 10.44 1.05
C THR A 100 -2.52 9.27 1.94
N ASN A 101 -3.49 8.50 2.45
CA ASN A 101 -3.25 7.42 3.42
C ASN A 101 -2.32 6.33 2.86
N MET A 102 -2.53 5.95 1.60
CA MET A 102 -1.74 4.93 0.90
C MET A 102 -0.64 5.52 0.01
N THR A 103 -0.35 6.82 0.13
CA THR A 103 0.68 7.49 -0.68
C THR A 103 2.04 7.38 0.00
N GLY A 104 2.89 6.46 -0.45
CA GLY A 104 4.26 6.32 0.05
C GLY A 104 4.97 5.06 -0.44
N THR A 105 6.02 4.64 0.26
CA THR A 105 6.88 3.51 -0.14
C THR A 105 6.62 2.26 0.69
N PHE A 106 6.40 1.13 0.04
CA PHE A 106 6.07 -0.12 0.70
C PHE A 106 7.11 -1.19 0.35
N ILE A 107 7.44 -2.02 1.32
CA ILE A 107 8.18 -3.26 1.12
C ILE A 107 7.18 -4.37 0.80
N ILE A 108 7.37 -5.06 -0.31
CA ILE A 108 6.71 -6.32 -0.62
C ILE A 108 7.35 -7.39 0.26
N SER A 109 6.76 -7.68 1.40
CA SER A 109 7.26 -8.70 2.33
C SER A 109 6.81 -10.11 1.97
N LYS A 110 5.77 -10.23 1.13
CA LYS A 110 5.34 -11.49 0.53
C LYS A 110 4.58 -11.22 -0.76
N LEU A 111 4.86 -12.00 -1.81
CA LEU A 111 4.11 -12.01 -3.06
C LEU A 111 4.02 -13.45 -3.55
N THR A 112 2.82 -14.00 -3.54
CA THR A 112 2.48 -15.31 -4.11
C THR A 112 1.30 -15.17 -5.07
N GLU A 113 0.84 -16.27 -5.66
CA GLU A 113 -0.33 -16.25 -6.53
C GLU A 113 -1.59 -15.70 -5.84
N ASN A 114 -1.75 -15.96 -4.54
CA ASN A 114 -2.98 -15.66 -3.81
C ASN A 114 -2.80 -14.60 -2.71
N GLN A 115 -1.58 -14.19 -2.39
CA GLN A 115 -1.32 -13.27 -1.29
C GLN A 115 -0.27 -12.21 -1.62
N LEU A 116 -0.57 -10.97 -1.25
CA LEU A 116 0.36 -9.85 -1.25
C LEU A 116 0.44 -9.29 0.17
N LYS A 117 1.67 -9.11 0.69
CA LYS A 117 1.91 -8.36 1.93
C LYS A 117 2.73 -7.12 1.64
N LEU A 118 2.19 -5.97 2.00
CA LEU A 118 2.86 -4.67 1.91
C LEU A 118 3.15 -4.15 3.31
N LYS A 119 4.42 -3.95 3.64
CA LYS A 119 4.84 -3.28 4.87
C LYS A 119 5.13 -1.82 4.56
N LYS A 120 4.50 -0.92 5.31
CA LYS A 120 4.75 0.53 5.22
C LYS A 120 6.19 0.86 5.63
N VAL A 121 6.86 1.73 4.89
CA VAL A 121 8.17 2.29 5.24
C VAL A 121 7.96 3.69 5.75
N PHE A 122 8.36 3.97 6.98
CA PHE A 122 8.20 5.28 7.58
C PHE A 122 9.42 6.15 7.31
N SER A 123 9.26 7.47 7.39
CA SER A 123 10.41 8.37 7.45
C SER A 123 11.26 8.09 8.70
N ALA A 124 12.57 8.37 8.60
CA ALA A 124 13.53 8.12 9.69
C ALA A 124 13.13 8.76 11.03
N ASP A 125 12.46 9.92 10.99
CA ASP A 125 11.98 10.60 12.20
C ASP A 125 10.84 9.85 12.88
N ILE A 126 9.95 9.23 12.09
CA ILE A 126 8.88 8.39 12.61
C ILE A 126 9.45 7.05 13.11
N GLU A 127 10.41 6.46 12.41
CA GLU A 127 11.11 5.26 12.87
C GLU A 127 11.78 5.48 14.24
N LYS A 128 12.50 6.60 14.43
CA LYS A 128 13.07 6.99 15.73
C LYS A 128 12.03 7.13 16.83
N LYS A 129 10.86 7.70 16.52
CA LYS A 129 9.74 7.82 17.46
C LYS A 129 9.19 6.44 17.85
N MET A 130 8.98 5.57 16.87
CA MET A 130 8.52 4.19 17.12
C MET A 130 9.52 3.41 17.98
N ASP A 131 10.82 3.53 17.70
CA ASP A 131 11.86 2.88 18.48
C ASP A 131 11.93 3.41 19.92
N SER A 132 11.73 4.71 20.12
CA SER A 132 11.62 5.29 21.46
C SER A 132 10.43 4.70 22.23
N ILE A 133 9.26 4.59 21.60
CA ILE A 133 8.06 3.99 22.21
C ILE A 133 8.28 2.51 22.58
N ARG A 134 8.91 1.73 21.69
CA ARG A 134 9.25 0.32 21.94
C ARG A 134 10.18 0.19 23.15
N LYS A 135 11.19 1.05 23.26
CA LYS A 135 12.13 1.06 24.39
C LYS A 135 11.41 1.39 25.70
N THR A 136 10.52 2.37 25.73
CA THR A 136 9.78 2.70 26.96
C THR A 136 8.85 1.58 27.40
N LYS A 137 8.18 0.89 26.47
CA LYS A 137 7.30 -0.24 26.82
C LYS A 137 8.07 -1.40 27.46
N ASN A 138 9.25 -1.74 26.93
CA ASN A 138 10.09 -2.82 27.48
C ASN A 138 10.71 -2.50 28.85
N ILE A 139 10.70 -1.24 29.30
CA ILE A 139 11.20 -0.82 30.61
C ILE A 139 10.08 -0.80 31.66
N THR A 140 8.81 -0.81 31.22
CA THR A 140 7.64 -0.70 32.11
C THR A 140 6.96 -2.06 32.37
N GLU A 141 7.56 -3.16 31.89
CA GLU A 141 7.21 -4.54 32.24
C GLU A 141 8.24 -5.13 33.22
#